data_AF-A0A3D6DNI7-F1
#
_entry.id   AF-A0A3D6DNI7-F1
#
_cell.length_a   1.000
_cell.length_b   1.000
_cell.length_c   1.000
_cell.angle_alpha   90.00
_cell.angle_beta   90.00
_cell.angle_gamma   90.00
#
_symmetry.space_group_name_H-M   'P 1'
#
loop_
_entity.id
_entity.type
_entity.pdbx_description
1 polymer ?
#
loop_
_entity_poly.entity_id
_entity_poly.type
_entity_poly.pdbx_seq_one_letter_code
_entity_poly.pdbx_strand_id
1 'polypeptide(L)'
;MAKTLDLDPKKYIIIKGAQLHNLKNIDVVFPRNKLTVVTGLSGSGKSSLVFDTLYAEGQRRYVESLSSYARQFMGKLNKPKVDEIKGIAPAIAVEQKVSSSNPRSTVGTKTEVYDYLKLLYARIGKTYSPISGKQVKSDNVTDVINCLKEQYKNGDKILLLAPITVDKNDSKDRLGVLKQQGFARIFVKEKVIRIDEIEKLPSKFDLVVDRIVVRHEEDFYQRVADAIEIAFYEGKGTCSLWSLAEEKSVSFSNRFELDGMDFVVPNVHFFSFNNPFGACKKCEGFGDIIGIDPELVVPDTSRSIYDEAIAPWRGAGMRKFHKQLIENAFKFDFPIHKPYFELSEEHIQTLWEGNSYFTGINKFFKKIE
;
A
#
# COMPACT_ATOMS: atom_id res chain seq x y z
N MET A 1 -10.52 -2.88 -64.21
CA MET A 1 -10.01 -2.75 -62.83
C MET A 1 -10.06 -1.28 -62.46
N ALA A 2 -10.89 -0.88 -61.49
CA ALA A 2 -10.92 0.50 -61.01
C ALA A 2 -9.52 0.87 -60.49
N LYS A 3 -9.01 2.05 -60.86
CA LYS A 3 -7.71 2.50 -60.34
C LYS A 3 -7.86 2.66 -58.83
N THR A 4 -6.86 2.24 -58.06
CA THR A 4 -6.82 2.28 -56.59
C THR A 4 -7.17 3.67 -55.98
N LEU A 5 -7.14 4.74 -56.80
CA LEU A 5 -7.49 6.12 -56.48
C LEU A 5 -8.99 6.44 -56.43
N ASP A 6 -9.84 5.63 -57.04
CA ASP A 6 -11.30 5.92 -57.14
C ASP A 6 -12.09 5.37 -55.94
N LEU A 7 -11.38 4.79 -54.96
CA LEU A 7 -12.00 4.24 -53.76
C LEU A 7 -12.22 5.33 -52.71
N ASP A 8 -13.41 5.33 -52.12
CA ASP A 8 -13.79 6.30 -51.10
C ASP A 8 -12.94 6.12 -49.82
N PRO A 9 -12.13 7.13 -49.42
CA PRO A 9 -11.29 7.05 -48.22
C PRO A 9 -12.08 7.00 -46.91
N LYS A 10 -13.41 7.25 -46.96
CA LYS A 10 -14.30 7.00 -45.82
C LYS A 10 -14.61 5.52 -45.62
N LYS A 11 -14.51 4.70 -46.68
CA LYS A 11 -14.80 3.25 -46.65
C LYS A 11 -13.53 2.40 -46.65
N TYR A 12 -12.42 2.92 -47.15
CA TYR A 12 -11.16 2.19 -47.30
C TYR A 12 -9.96 2.96 -46.76
N ILE A 13 -8.96 2.22 -46.26
CA ILE A 13 -7.59 2.70 -46.06
C ILE A 13 -6.83 2.38 -47.34
N ILE A 14 -6.25 3.39 -47.97
CA ILE A 14 -5.62 3.28 -49.28
C ILE A 14 -4.15 3.62 -49.10
N ILE A 15 -3.27 2.65 -49.32
CA ILE A 15 -1.82 2.77 -49.26
C ILE A 15 -1.29 2.73 -50.69
N LYS A 16 -0.44 3.70 -51.05
CA LYS A 16 0.14 3.81 -52.38
C LYS A 16 1.66 3.86 -52.30
N GLY A 17 2.29 3.07 -53.15
CA GLY A 17 3.73 3.04 -53.30
C GLY A 17 4.48 2.73 -52.00
N ALA A 18 4.05 1.71 -51.25
CA ALA A 18 4.78 1.29 -50.05
C ALA A 18 6.10 0.60 -50.44
N GLN A 19 7.22 1.14 -49.96
CA GLN A 19 8.59 0.76 -50.34
C GLN A 19 9.51 0.47 -49.15
N LEU A 20 8.94 0.36 -47.94
CA LEU A 20 9.76 0.13 -46.75
C LEU A 20 10.32 -1.31 -46.72
N HIS A 21 11.60 -1.44 -46.36
CA HIS A 21 12.34 -2.70 -46.34
C HIS A 21 12.29 -3.46 -47.68
N ASN A 22 11.60 -4.60 -47.72
CA ASN A 22 11.51 -5.47 -48.88
C ASN A 22 10.24 -5.26 -49.72
N LEU A 23 9.38 -4.29 -49.33
CA LEU A 23 8.19 -3.93 -50.10
C LEU A 23 8.59 -3.36 -51.47
N LYS A 24 7.94 -3.85 -52.53
CA LYS A 24 8.29 -3.56 -53.93
C LYS A 24 7.36 -2.51 -54.55
N ASN A 25 7.26 -1.34 -53.92
CA ASN A 25 6.39 -0.26 -54.38
C ASN A 25 4.93 -0.69 -54.56
N ILE A 26 4.35 -1.27 -53.51
CA ILE A 26 3.03 -1.90 -53.59
C ILE A 26 1.90 -0.93 -53.26
N ASP A 27 0.78 -1.08 -53.98
CA ASP A 27 -0.49 -0.42 -53.69
C ASP A 27 -1.42 -1.41 -52.97
N VAL A 28 -1.94 -1.03 -51.81
CA VAL A 28 -2.78 -1.91 -50.97
C VAL A 28 -4.00 -1.15 -50.48
N VAL A 29 -5.14 -1.82 -50.47
CA VAL A 29 -6.40 -1.28 -49.96
C VAL A 29 -6.93 -2.18 -48.85
N PHE A 30 -7.22 -1.60 -47.69
CA PHE A 30 -7.88 -2.29 -46.59
C PHE A 30 -9.30 -1.74 -46.38
N PRO A 31 -10.34 -2.60 -46.28
CA PRO A 31 -11.67 -2.14 -45.91
C PRO A 31 -11.70 -1.67 -44.46
N ARG A 32 -12.34 -0.53 -44.20
CA ARG A 32 -12.52 -0.03 -42.82
C ARG A 32 -13.57 -0.84 -42.07
N ASN A 33 -13.47 -0.86 -40.75
CA ASN A 33 -14.42 -1.52 -39.84
C ASN A 33 -14.61 -3.02 -40.14
N LYS A 34 -13.55 -3.67 -40.63
CA LYS A 34 -13.50 -5.11 -40.89
C LYS A 34 -12.26 -5.69 -40.23
N LEU A 35 -12.37 -6.93 -39.75
CA LEU A 35 -11.21 -7.72 -39.36
C LEU A 35 -10.45 -8.11 -40.62
N THR A 36 -9.28 -7.50 -40.81
CA THR A 36 -8.42 -7.78 -41.96
C THR A 36 -7.20 -8.58 -41.51
N VAL A 37 -6.98 -9.74 -42.14
CA VAL A 37 -5.87 -10.62 -41.83
C VAL A 37 -4.85 -10.54 -42.97
N VAL A 38 -3.61 -10.18 -42.64
CA VAL A 38 -2.48 -10.17 -43.59
C VAL A 38 -1.66 -11.43 -43.38
N THR A 39 -1.59 -12.30 -44.41
CA THR A 39 -0.91 -13.59 -44.35
C THR A 39 0.20 -13.71 -45.41
N GLY A 40 1.08 -14.69 -45.28
CA GLY A 40 2.23 -14.92 -46.17
C GLY A 40 3.45 -15.52 -45.46
N LEU A 41 4.42 -16.01 -46.22
CA LEU A 41 5.65 -16.64 -45.72
C LEU A 41 6.47 -15.71 -44.80
N SER A 42 7.27 -16.28 -43.89
CA SER A 42 8.18 -15.47 -43.06
C SER A 42 9.09 -14.62 -43.96
N GLY A 43 9.31 -13.37 -43.57
CA GLY A 43 10.07 -12.42 -44.38
C GLY A 43 9.35 -11.86 -45.62
N SER A 44 8.07 -12.18 -45.88
CA SER A 44 7.34 -11.66 -47.05
C SER A 44 6.99 -10.16 -47.01
N GLY A 45 7.40 -9.43 -45.96
CA GLY A 45 7.12 -7.99 -45.80
C GLY A 45 5.81 -7.64 -45.08
N LYS A 46 5.13 -8.62 -44.46
CA LYS A 46 3.88 -8.37 -43.68
C LYS A 46 4.07 -7.33 -42.58
N SER A 47 5.11 -7.51 -41.76
CA SER A 47 5.40 -6.59 -40.65
C SER A 47 5.79 -5.21 -41.16
N SER A 48 6.55 -5.16 -42.28
CA SER A 48 6.92 -3.91 -42.93
C SER A 48 5.73 -3.13 -43.46
N LEU A 49 4.70 -3.82 -43.96
CA LEU A 49 3.46 -3.18 -44.39
C LEU A 49 2.58 -2.75 -43.21
N VAL A 50 2.35 -3.64 -42.23
CA VAL A 50 1.39 -3.41 -41.14
C VAL A 50 1.95 -2.54 -40.02
N PHE A 51 3.13 -2.87 -39.50
CA PHE A 51 3.73 -2.17 -38.37
C PHE A 51 4.56 -0.98 -38.83
N ASP A 52 5.53 -1.22 -39.71
CA ASP A 52 6.52 -0.21 -40.04
C ASP A 52 6.00 0.86 -41.02
N THR A 53 4.89 0.59 -41.74
CA THR A 53 4.24 1.55 -42.65
C THR A 53 2.90 2.04 -42.10
N LEU A 54 1.91 1.16 -41.98
CA LEU A 54 0.54 1.57 -41.62
C LEU A 54 0.44 2.07 -40.16
N TYR A 55 0.90 1.29 -39.19
CA TYR A 55 0.88 1.71 -37.78
C TYR A 55 1.78 2.93 -37.55
N ALA A 56 3.00 2.94 -38.10
CA ALA A 56 3.92 4.06 -37.99
C ALA A 56 3.31 5.38 -38.50
N GLU A 57 2.67 5.39 -39.69
CA GLU A 57 1.98 6.59 -40.19
C GLU A 57 0.77 6.97 -39.34
N GLY A 58 -0.02 5.98 -38.90
CA GLY A 58 -1.24 6.23 -38.13
C GLY A 58 -0.91 6.87 -36.78
N GLN A 59 0.11 6.34 -36.09
CA GLN A 59 0.62 6.89 -34.85
C GLN A 59 1.25 8.27 -35.07
N ARG A 60 2.11 8.43 -36.10
CA ARG A 60 2.78 9.71 -36.41
C ARG A 60 1.77 10.83 -36.62
N ARG A 61 0.79 10.64 -37.51
CA ARG A 61 -0.24 11.65 -37.81
C ARG A 61 -1.09 12.02 -36.60
N TYR A 62 -1.39 11.04 -35.74
CA TYR A 62 -2.13 11.30 -34.51
C TYR A 62 -1.29 12.13 -33.53
N VAL A 63 -0.04 11.73 -33.25
CA VAL A 63 0.82 12.45 -32.29
C VAL A 63 1.18 13.85 -32.79
N GLU A 64 1.38 14.04 -34.09
CA GLU A 64 1.59 15.38 -34.69
C GLU A 64 0.40 16.33 -34.48
N SER A 65 -0.81 15.80 -34.27
CA SER A 65 -2.00 16.61 -34.00
C SER A 65 -2.15 17.03 -32.54
N LEU A 66 -1.43 16.40 -31.59
CA LEU A 66 -1.62 16.61 -30.15
C LEU A 66 -1.11 17.98 -29.67
N SER A 67 0.07 18.41 -30.12
CA SER A 67 0.61 19.73 -29.75
C SER A 67 1.64 20.24 -30.76
N SER A 68 1.84 21.56 -30.78
CA SER A 68 2.91 22.20 -31.57
C SER A 68 4.30 21.76 -31.11
N TYR A 69 4.49 21.53 -29.81
CA TYR A 69 5.72 20.99 -29.24
C TYR A 69 6.00 19.56 -29.70
N ALA A 70 5.01 18.66 -29.65
CA ALA A 70 5.16 17.27 -30.10
C ALA A 70 5.62 17.19 -31.56
N ARG A 71 5.12 18.08 -32.43
CA ARG A 71 5.56 18.17 -33.85
C ARG A 71 7.07 18.40 -34.00
N GLN A 72 7.70 19.17 -33.12
CA GLN A 72 9.14 19.44 -33.18
C GLN A 72 9.97 18.17 -32.91
N PHE A 73 9.49 17.26 -32.06
CA PHE A 73 10.16 16.00 -31.75
C PHE A 73 9.85 14.89 -32.78
N MET A 74 8.63 14.89 -33.33
CA MET A 74 8.20 13.90 -34.33
C MET A 74 8.86 14.08 -35.69
N GLY A 75 9.26 15.30 -36.06
CA GLY A 75 10.03 15.55 -37.29
C GLY A 75 11.37 14.80 -37.37
N LYS A 76 11.86 14.26 -36.24
CA LYS A 76 13.07 13.42 -36.16
C LYS A 76 12.80 11.93 -36.35
N LEU A 77 11.54 11.47 -36.32
CA LEU A 77 11.21 10.08 -36.61
C LEU A 77 11.22 9.86 -38.13
N ASN A 78 11.86 8.77 -38.55
CA ASN A 78 11.92 8.41 -39.97
C ASN A 78 10.50 8.22 -40.50
N LYS A 79 10.06 9.09 -41.41
CA LYS A 79 8.81 8.89 -42.14
C LYS A 79 8.94 7.59 -42.95
N PRO A 80 7.98 6.68 -42.87
CA PRO A 80 8.01 5.48 -43.68
C PRO A 80 7.97 5.82 -45.17
N LYS A 81 8.68 5.01 -45.97
CA LYS A 81 8.78 5.18 -47.42
C LYS A 81 7.47 4.73 -48.08
N VAL A 82 6.55 5.68 -48.25
CA VAL A 82 5.24 5.49 -48.88
C VAL A 82 4.87 6.78 -49.62
N ASP A 83 4.30 6.65 -50.81
CA ASP A 83 3.93 7.82 -51.61
C ASP A 83 2.71 8.53 -51.00
N GLU A 84 1.68 7.77 -50.66
CA GLU A 84 0.45 8.31 -50.11
C GLU A 84 -0.30 7.29 -49.25
N ILE A 85 -0.87 7.74 -48.13
CA ILE A 85 -1.88 6.98 -47.40
C ILE A 85 -3.11 7.84 -47.13
N LYS A 86 -4.27 7.40 -47.61
CA LYS A 86 -5.60 8.01 -47.37
C LYS A 86 -6.46 7.13 -46.49
N GLY A 87 -7.38 7.75 -45.74
CA GLY A 87 -8.35 7.03 -44.91
C GLY A 87 -7.76 6.39 -43.65
N ILE A 88 -6.51 6.73 -43.28
CA ILE A 88 -5.85 6.19 -42.08
C ILE A 88 -6.49 6.73 -40.79
N ALA A 89 -6.62 5.88 -39.78
CA ALA A 89 -7.08 6.23 -38.44
C ALA A 89 -5.88 6.25 -37.46
N PRO A 90 -6.01 6.87 -36.28
CA PRO A 90 -5.06 6.66 -35.18
C PRO A 90 -4.88 5.17 -34.94
N ALA A 91 -3.63 4.71 -34.97
CA ALA A 91 -3.30 3.30 -34.92
C ALA A 91 -2.68 2.93 -33.57
N ILE A 92 -3.05 1.75 -33.05
CA ILE A 92 -2.49 1.15 -31.84
C ILE A 92 -1.92 -0.21 -32.24
N ALA A 93 -0.63 -0.42 -31.99
CA ALA A 93 0.00 -1.72 -32.20
C ALA A 93 -0.11 -2.55 -30.92
N VAL A 94 -0.60 -3.78 -31.06
CA VAL A 94 -0.56 -4.80 -30.02
C VAL A 94 0.46 -5.83 -30.46
N GLU A 95 1.67 -5.72 -29.93
CA GLU A 95 2.80 -6.59 -30.26
C GLU A 95 3.16 -7.47 -29.07
N GLN A 96 3.76 -8.64 -29.35
CA GLN A 96 4.40 -9.45 -28.33
C GLN A 96 5.78 -8.87 -27.97
N LYS A 97 5.85 -7.58 -27.62
CA LYS A 97 7.06 -7.00 -27.05
C LYS A 97 7.11 -7.37 -25.58
N VAL A 98 8.23 -7.99 -25.16
CA VAL A 98 8.49 -8.24 -23.75
C VAL A 98 8.63 -6.88 -23.08
N SER A 99 7.61 -6.47 -22.32
CA SER A 99 7.69 -5.26 -21.51
C SER A 99 8.84 -5.45 -20.52
N SER A 100 9.74 -4.48 -20.41
CA SER A 100 10.78 -4.48 -19.36
C SER A 100 10.12 -4.74 -18.00
N SER A 101 10.61 -5.75 -17.29
CA SER A 101 10.10 -6.07 -15.96
C SER A 101 10.53 -4.96 -15.01
N ASN A 102 9.55 -4.23 -14.47
CA ASN A 102 9.75 -3.41 -13.28
C ASN A 102 9.30 -4.27 -12.10
N PRO A 103 10.13 -4.49 -11.07
CA PRO A 103 9.79 -5.31 -9.91
C PRO A 103 8.48 -4.92 -9.23
N ARG A 104 8.10 -3.65 -9.31
CA ARG A 104 6.86 -3.12 -8.73
C ARG A 104 5.66 -3.12 -9.69
N SER A 105 5.82 -3.63 -10.91
CA SER A 105 4.72 -3.77 -11.86
C SER A 105 4.11 -5.15 -11.78
N THR A 106 2.84 -5.21 -11.37
CA THR A 106 2.05 -6.44 -11.32
C THR A 106 1.03 -6.46 -12.46
N VAL A 107 0.35 -7.60 -12.64
CA VAL A 107 -0.81 -7.68 -13.55
C VAL A 107 -1.87 -6.64 -13.15
N GLY A 108 -2.13 -6.48 -11.86
CA GLY A 108 -3.11 -5.53 -11.34
C GLY A 108 -2.78 -4.07 -11.64
N THR A 109 -1.50 -3.68 -11.61
CA THR A 109 -1.10 -2.30 -11.98
C THR A 109 -1.13 -2.08 -13.49
N LYS A 110 -0.77 -3.09 -14.30
CA LYS A 110 -0.79 -2.97 -15.78
C LYS A 110 -2.21 -2.91 -16.34
N THR A 111 -3.17 -3.52 -15.65
CA THR A 111 -4.58 -3.57 -16.06
C THR A 111 -5.44 -2.51 -15.36
N GLU A 112 -4.83 -1.68 -14.50
CA GLU A 112 -5.51 -0.70 -13.63
C GLU A 112 -6.52 -1.31 -12.64
N VAL A 113 -6.74 -2.63 -12.65
CA VAL A 113 -7.62 -3.33 -11.71
C VAL A 113 -7.21 -3.07 -10.26
N TYR A 114 -5.90 -2.96 -9.99
CA TYR A 114 -5.43 -2.64 -8.66
C TYR A 114 -5.81 -1.22 -8.20
N ASP A 115 -5.92 -0.26 -9.12
CA ASP A 115 -6.37 1.09 -8.78
C ASP A 115 -7.81 1.11 -8.30
N TYR A 116 -8.67 0.31 -8.94
CA TYR A 116 -10.04 0.10 -8.47
C TYR A 116 -10.10 -0.65 -7.14
N LEU A 117 -9.23 -1.63 -6.92
CA LEU A 117 -9.16 -2.32 -5.62
C LEU A 117 -8.76 -1.36 -4.50
N LYS A 118 -7.78 -0.47 -4.71
CA LYS A 118 -7.41 0.55 -3.72
C LYS A 118 -8.60 1.45 -3.37
N LEU A 119 -9.37 1.87 -4.38
CA LEU A 119 -10.59 2.66 -4.16
C LEU A 119 -11.65 1.88 -3.40
N LEU A 120 -11.88 0.61 -3.76
CA LEU A 120 -12.84 -0.26 -3.09
C LEU A 120 -12.52 -0.38 -1.58
N TYR A 121 -11.28 -0.75 -1.26
CA TYR A 121 -10.85 -0.90 0.13
C TYR A 121 -10.80 0.43 0.90
N ALA A 122 -10.47 1.54 0.25
CA ALA A 122 -10.52 2.85 0.88
C ALA A 122 -11.94 3.32 1.21
N ARG A 123 -12.95 2.91 0.43
CA ARG A 123 -14.33 3.37 0.59
C ARG A 123 -15.17 2.49 1.51
N ILE A 124 -15.04 1.18 1.39
CA ILE A 124 -15.90 0.22 2.10
C ILE A 124 -15.12 -0.82 2.92
N GLY A 125 -13.79 -0.71 2.94
CA GLY A 125 -12.95 -1.59 3.75
C GLY A 125 -13.22 -1.41 5.23
N LYS A 126 -13.30 -2.54 5.95
CA LYS A 126 -13.42 -2.56 7.41
C LYS A 126 -12.06 -2.93 7.99
N THR A 127 -11.53 -2.09 8.89
CA THR A 127 -10.27 -2.35 9.57
C THR A 127 -10.52 -3.26 10.77
N TYR A 128 -9.64 -4.23 10.96
CA TYR A 128 -9.69 -5.17 12.08
C TYR A 128 -8.37 -5.13 12.85
N SER A 129 -8.44 -5.24 14.17
CA SER A 129 -7.25 -5.34 15.00
C SER A 129 -6.58 -6.71 14.83
N PRO A 130 -5.26 -6.77 14.61
CA PRO A 130 -4.54 -8.03 14.58
C PRO A 130 -4.40 -8.70 15.96
N ILE A 131 -4.63 -7.97 17.06
CA ILE A 131 -4.56 -8.51 18.43
C ILE A 131 -5.86 -9.21 18.79
N SER A 132 -6.99 -8.52 18.68
CA SER A 132 -8.30 -9.04 19.13
C SER A 132 -9.20 -9.56 18.01
N GLY A 133 -8.90 -9.27 16.75
CA GLY A 133 -9.78 -9.58 15.60
C GLY A 133 -11.06 -8.74 15.56
N LYS A 134 -11.23 -7.76 16.47
CA LYS A 134 -12.41 -6.89 16.50
C LYS A 134 -12.28 -5.77 15.47
N GLN A 135 -13.43 -5.29 14.99
CA GLN A 135 -13.48 -4.18 14.04
C GLN A 135 -13.04 -2.88 14.74
N VAL A 136 -12.08 -2.17 14.15
CA VAL A 136 -11.69 -0.83 14.56
C VAL A 136 -12.74 0.15 14.05
N LYS A 137 -13.26 0.97 14.95
CA LYS A 137 -14.24 2.01 14.65
C LYS A 137 -13.80 3.31 15.32
N SER A 138 -14.19 4.41 14.71
CA SER A 138 -14.16 5.74 15.30
C SER A 138 -15.60 6.22 15.37
N ASP A 139 -16.06 6.58 16.55
CA ASP A 139 -17.39 7.14 16.77
C ASP A 139 -17.42 8.62 16.36
N ASN A 140 -18.45 9.01 15.64
CA ASN A 140 -18.74 10.40 15.34
C ASN A 140 -19.81 10.94 16.30
N VAL A 141 -20.01 12.26 16.28
CA VAL A 141 -21.09 12.93 17.04
C VAL A 141 -22.46 12.28 16.73
N THR A 142 -22.70 11.96 15.46
CA THR A 142 -23.92 11.28 15.01
C THR A 142 -24.11 9.91 15.67
N ASP A 143 -23.04 9.15 15.93
CA ASP A 143 -23.13 7.83 16.55
C ASP A 143 -23.56 7.94 18.02
N VAL A 144 -23.05 8.94 18.74
CA VAL A 144 -23.46 9.25 20.12
C VAL A 144 -24.93 9.70 20.15
N ILE A 145 -25.36 10.55 19.20
CA ILE A 145 -26.75 10.98 19.06
C ILE A 145 -27.68 9.81 18.74
N ASN A 146 -27.26 8.89 17.86
CA ASN A 146 -28.04 7.70 17.53
C ASN A 146 -28.17 6.77 18.75
N CYS A 147 -27.10 6.62 19.54
CA CYS A 147 -27.19 5.91 20.81
C CYS A 147 -28.20 6.58 21.77
N LEU A 148 -28.20 7.91 21.85
CA LEU A 148 -29.19 8.66 22.63
C LEU A 148 -30.64 8.41 22.17
N LYS A 149 -30.85 8.34 20.85
CA LYS A 149 -32.15 8.06 20.22
C LYS A 149 -32.64 6.64 20.48
N GLU A 150 -31.75 5.67 20.41
CA GLU A 150 -32.11 4.24 20.44
C GLU A 150 -32.22 3.68 21.86
N GLN A 151 -31.36 4.12 22.78
CA GLN A 151 -31.23 3.48 24.10
C GLN A 151 -32.00 4.17 25.23
N TYR A 152 -32.35 5.45 25.08
CA TYR A 152 -32.95 6.25 26.15
C TYR A 152 -34.31 6.80 25.75
N LYS A 153 -35.19 7.00 26.75
CA LYS A 153 -36.55 7.50 26.58
C LYS A 153 -36.67 8.96 26.99
N ASN A 154 -37.73 9.61 26.51
CA ASN A 154 -38.10 10.96 26.96
C ASN A 154 -38.15 11.06 28.49
N GLY A 155 -37.41 12.03 29.04
CA GLY A 155 -37.33 12.29 30.49
C GLY A 155 -36.14 11.62 31.19
N ASP A 156 -35.43 10.70 30.53
CA ASP A 156 -34.22 10.09 31.10
C ASP A 156 -33.14 11.14 31.36
N LYS A 157 -32.43 11.00 32.48
CA LYS A 157 -31.40 11.94 32.91
C LYS A 157 -30.03 11.33 32.69
N ILE A 158 -29.28 11.90 31.75
CA ILE A 158 -27.97 11.42 31.31
C ILE A 158 -26.93 12.50 31.61
N LEU A 159 -25.75 12.09 32.07
CA LEU A 159 -24.59 12.97 32.15
C LEU A 159 -23.70 12.72 30.94
N LEU A 160 -23.34 13.78 30.22
CA LEU A 160 -22.31 13.74 29.21
C LEU A 160 -20.96 14.03 29.86
N LEU A 161 -20.08 13.05 29.78
CA LEU A 161 -18.82 13.00 30.52
C LEU A 161 -17.62 13.01 29.58
N ALA A 162 -16.57 13.74 29.95
CA ALA A 162 -15.29 13.76 29.26
C ALA A 162 -14.16 13.35 30.23
N PRO A 163 -13.45 12.24 29.99
CA PRO A 163 -12.42 11.77 30.90
C PRO A 163 -11.19 12.66 30.86
N ILE A 164 -10.76 13.16 32.03
CA ILE A 164 -9.58 14.00 32.18
C ILE A 164 -8.59 13.32 33.14
N THR A 165 -7.35 13.22 32.68
CA THR A 165 -6.21 12.84 33.52
C THR A 165 -5.34 14.06 33.76
N VAL A 166 -5.01 14.32 35.03
CA VAL A 166 -4.22 15.48 35.45
C VAL A 166 -3.06 15.02 36.31
N ASP A 167 -1.87 15.50 35.98
CA ASP A 167 -0.69 15.28 36.81
C ASP A 167 -0.77 16.07 38.11
N LYS A 168 -0.25 15.52 39.21
CA LYS A 168 -0.41 16.09 40.56
C LYS A 168 0.13 17.53 40.69
N ASN A 169 1.09 17.91 39.85
CA ASN A 169 1.73 19.22 39.86
C ASN A 169 0.88 20.31 39.18
N ASP A 170 0.11 19.96 38.14
CA ASP A 170 -0.65 20.91 37.32
C ASP A 170 -2.12 21.08 37.78
N SER A 171 -2.48 20.42 38.88
CA SER A 171 -3.87 20.35 39.37
C SER A 171 -4.50 21.70 39.67
N LYS A 172 -3.75 22.69 40.18
CA LYS A 172 -4.28 24.03 40.49
C LYS A 172 -4.48 24.87 39.23
N ASP A 173 -3.52 24.83 38.32
CA ASP A 173 -3.58 25.60 37.08
C ASP A 173 -4.72 25.09 36.20
N ARG A 174 -4.84 23.76 36.07
CA ARG A 174 -5.94 23.13 35.32
C ARG A 174 -7.31 23.41 35.93
N LEU A 175 -7.43 23.45 37.25
CA LEU A 175 -8.66 23.86 37.94
C LEU A 175 -9.05 25.30 37.57
N GLY A 176 -8.08 26.21 37.52
CA GLY A 176 -8.29 27.60 37.10
C GLY A 176 -8.80 27.71 35.67
N VAL A 177 -8.23 26.94 34.74
CA VAL A 177 -8.67 26.91 33.34
C VAL A 177 -10.11 26.40 33.21
N LEU A 178 -10.44 25.28 33.87
CA LEU A 178 -11.80 24.73 33.83
C LEU A 178 -12.85 25.71 34.37
N LYS A 179 -12.51 26.48 35.43
CA LYS A 179 -13.38 27.54 35.96
C LYS A 179 -13.54 28.70 34.97
N GLN A 180 -12.46 29.13 34.32
CA GLN A 180 -12.51 30.20 33.31
C GLN A 180 -13.33 29.80 32.08
N GLN A 181 -13.27 28.52 31.68
CA GLN A 181 -14.10 27.96 30.61
C GLN A 181 -15.58 27.78 31.01
N GLY A 182 -15.93 28.01 32.28
CA GLY A 182 -17.31 27.97 32.77
C GLY A 182 -17.80 26.58 33.19
N PHE A 183 -16.92 25.58 33.28
CA PHE A 183 -17.30 24.28 33.81
C PHE A 183 -17.56 24.37 35.31
N ALA A 184 -18.66 23.77 35.76
CA ALA A 184 -19.11 23.87 37.15
C ALA A 184 -18.95 22.57 37.95
N ARG A 185 -18.81 21.41 37.30
CA ARG A 185 -18.92 20.10 37.95
C ARG A 185 -17.98 19.07 37.38
N ILE A 186 -17.52 18.18 38.24
CA ILE A 186 -16.81 16.95 37.89
C ILE A 186 -17.56 15.75 38.44
N PHE A 187 -17.29 14.59 37.86
CA PHE A 187 -17.81 13.29 38.25
C PHE A 187 -16.64 12.41 38.68
N VAL A 188 -16.69 11.95 39.93
CA VAL A 188 -15.62 11.17 40.57
C VAL A 188 -16.26 10.09 41.43
N LYS A 189 -15.91 8.82 41.21
CA LYS A 189 -16.44 7.68 41.99
C LYS A 189 -17.96 7.73 42.13
N GLU A 190 -18.65 7.88 41.00
CA GLU A 190 -20.13 7.92 40.92
C GLU A 190 -20.80 9.12 41.61
N LYS A 191 -20.03 10.13 42.02
CA LYS A 191 -20.55 11.35 42.65
C LYS A 191 -20.23 12.57 41.82
N VAL A 192 -21.24 13.42 41.64
CA VAL A 192 -21.10 14.74 41.03
C VAL A 192 -20.67 15.72 42.10
N ILE A 193 -19.53 16.39 41.90
CA ILE A 193 -18.96 17.37 42.84
C ILE A 193 -18.83 18.71 42.10
N ARG A 194 -19.13 19.83 42.78
CA ARG A 194 -18.92 21.15 42.21
C ARG A 194 -17.45 21.53 42.24
N ILE A 195 -16.98 22.12 41.15
CA ILE A 195 -15.60 22.57 40.99
C ILE A 195 -15.23 23.65 42.02
N ASP A 196 -16.21 24.44 42.50
CA ASP A 196 -16.00 25.45 43.54
C ASP A 196 -15.79 24.89 44.95
N GLU A 197 -16.23 23.67 45.20
CA GLU A 197 -16.12 23.00 46.51
C GLU A 197 -14.79 22.24 46.66
N ILE A 198 -13.94 22.28 45.63
CA ILE A 198 -12.70 21.48 45.53
C ILE A 198 -11.49 22.41 45.50
N GLU A 199 -10.55 22.20 46.41
CA GLU A 199 -9.25 22.90 46.41
C GLU A 199 -8.21 22.28 45.47
N LYS A 200 -8.32 20.97 45.20
CA LYS A 200 -7.38 20.22 44.35
C LYS A 200 -8.07 19.16 43.50
N LEU A 201 -7.81 19.16 42.19
CA LEU A 201 -8.33 18.13 41.29
C LEU A 201 -7.72 16.75 41.61
N PRO A 202 -8.54 15.69 41.57
CA PRO A 202 -8.03 14.32 41.60
C PRO A 202 -7.27 13.98 40.31
N SER A 203 -6.43 12.94 40.36
CA SER A 203 -5.57 12.57 39.22
C SER A 203 -6.34 12.05 38.00
N LYS A 204 -7.50 11.42 38.22
CA LYS A 204 -8.42 10.97 37.18
C LYS A 204 -9.84 11.33 37.59
N PHE A 205 -10.58 11.97 36.70
CA PHE A 205 -11.99 12.31 36.87
C PHE A 205 -12.65 12.49 35.52
N ASP A 206 -13.98 12.47 35.50
CA ASP A 206 -14.75 12.84 34.33
C ASP A 206 -15.30 14.25 34.49
N LEU A 207 -15.06 15.12 33.52
CA LEU A 207 -15.67 16.45 33.46
C LEU A 207 -17.13 16.30 33.05
N VAL A 208 -18.05 16.94 33.78
CA VAL A 208 -19.46 16.97 33.41
C VAL A 208 -19.66 18.11 32.41
N VAL A 209 -19.77 17.75 31.13
CA VAL A 209 -19.90 18.73 30.04
C VAL A 209 -21.34 19.21 29.91
N ASP A 210 -22.30 18.28 29.92
CA ASP A 210 -23.72 18.62 29.93
C ASP A 210 -24.53 17.64 30.78
N ARG A 211 -25.69 18.12 31.25
CA ARG A 211 -26.70 17.33 31.96
C ARG A 211 -27.93 17.27 31.09
N ILE A 212 -28.09 16.14 30.43
CA ILE A 212 -29.08 15.95 29.39
C ILE A 212 -30.34 15.37 30.03
N VAL A 213 -31.47 16.02 29.80
CA VAL A 213 -32.79 15.42 30.00
C VAL A 213 -33.31 15.07 28.61
N VAL A 214 -33.40 13.78 28.30
CA VAL A 214 -33.65 13.31 26.94
C VAL A 214 -35.02 13.81 26.45
N ARG A 215 -35.02 14.44 25.28
CA ARG A 215 -36.22 14.85 24.54
C ARG A 215 -36.03 14.50 23.07
N HIS A 216 -36.92 13.73 22.49
CA HIS A 216 -36.79 13.31 21.09
C HIS A 216 -37.32 14.37 20.11
N GLU A 217 -36.67 15.54 20.08
CA GLU A 217 -36.97 16.69 19.22
C GLU A 217 -35.71 17.12 18.46
N GLU A 218 -35.82 17.70 17.26
CA GLU A 218 -34.64 18.05 16.43
C GLU A 218 -33.74 19.11 17.09
N ASP A 219 -34.32 20.18 17.64
CA ASP A 219 -33.59 21.26 18.31
C ASP A 219 -32.78 20.74 19.52
N PHE A 220 -33.31 19.72 20.20
CA PHE A 220 -32.60 19.08 21.30
C PHE A 220 -31.33 18.38 20.80
N TYR A 221 -31.41 17.62 19.70
CA TYR A 221 -30.24 16.91 19.18
C TYR A 221 -29.17 17.86 18.65
N GLN A 222 -29.55 18.99 18.05
CA GLN A 222 -28.59 20.02 17.61
C GLN A 222 -27.80 20.59 18.79
N ARG A 223 -28.51 20.98 19.86
CA ARG A 223 -27.87 21.46 21.10
C ARG A 223 -26.95 20.41 21.73
N VAL A 224 -27.38 19.15 21.74
CA VAL A 224 -26.59 18.05 22.30
C VAL A 224 -25.39 17.72 21.43
N ALA A 225 -25.47 17.90 20.11
CA ALA A 225 -24.34 17.73 19.19
C ALA A 225 -23.16 18.64 19.58
N ASP A 226 -23.43 19.93 19.81
CA ASP A 226 -22.41 20.90 20.24
C ASP A 226 -21.75 20.47 21.56
N ALA A 227 -22.54 19.97 22.51
CA ALA A 227 -22.02 19.47 23.79
C ALA A 227 -21.16 18.21 23.62
N ILE A 228 -21.52 17.30 22.70
CA ILE A 228 -20.74 16.10 22.38
C ILE A 228 -19.41 16.48 21.74
N GLU A 229 -19.38 17.49 20.85
CA GLU A 229 -18.12 18.00 20.29
C GLU A 229 -17.19 18.53 21.37
N ILE A 230 -17.71 19.31 22.31
CA ILE A 230 -16.95 19.80 23.48
C ILE A 230 -16.45 18.62 24.33
N ALA A 231 -17.29 17.60 24.54
CA ALA A 231 -16.91 16.43 25.31
C ALA A 231 -15.79 15.62 24.66
N PHE A 232 -15.86 15.41 23.35
CA PHE A 232 -14.76 14.81 22.61
C PHE A 232 -13.49 15.66 22.68
N TYR A 233 -13.60 16.99 22.55
CA TYR A 233 -12.45 17.88 22.62
C TYR A 233 -11.74 17.81 23.99
N GLU A 234 -12.49 18.02 25.08
CA GLU A 234 -11.94 18.02 26.44
C GLU A 234 -11.45 16.63 26.87
N GLY A 235 -12.13 15.57 26.43
CA GLY A 235 -11.76 14.18 26.68
C GLY A 235 -10.70 13.63 25.72
N LYS A 236 -10.01 14.49 24.96
CA LYS A 236 -8.95 14.13 23.99
C LYS A 236 -9.36 13.01 23.03
N GLY A 237 -10.58 13.10 22.53
CA GLY A 237 -11.19 12.18 21.58
C GLY A 237 -12.03 11.08 22.21
N THR A 238 -12.25 11.10 23.53
CA THR A 238 -13.11 10.14 24.22
C THR A 238 -14.22 10.86 24.99
N CYS A 239 -15.41 10.27 25.03
CA CYS A 239 -16.49 10.75 25.89
C CYS A 239 -17.35 9.58 26.36
N SER A 240 -18.20 9.78 27.35
CA SER A 240 -19.16 8.77 27.79
C SER A 240 -20.51 9.36 28.18
N LEU A 241 -21.55 8.55 28.05
CA LEU A 241 -22.91 8.84 28.51
C LEU A 241 -23.15 8.02 29.78
N TRP A 242 -23.42 8.68 30.90
CA TRP A 242 -23.77 8.04 32.15
C TRP A 242 -25.26 8.16 32.45
N SER A 243 -25.95 7.03 32.55
CA SER A 243 -27.36 6.98 32.93
C SER A 243 -27.54 7.04 34.44
N LEU A 244 -28.28 8.03 34.94
CA LEU A 244 -28.60 8.13 36.36
C LEU A 244 -29.64 7.09 36.82
N ALA A 245 -30.42 6.53 35.90
CA ALA A 245 -31.45 5.53 36.23
C ALA A 245 -30.87 4.11 36.27
N GLU A 246 -29.94 3.79 35.36
CA GLU A 246 -29.35 2.45 35.25
C GLU A 246 -27.98 2.31 35.91
N GLU A 247 -27.36 3.43 36.33
CA GLU A 247 -25.99 3.48 36.84
C GLU A 247 -24.97 2.80 35.91
N LYS A 248 -25.16 3.01 34.60
CA LYS A 248 -24.30 2.47 33.54
C LYS A 248 -23.72 3.55 32.66
N SER A 249 -22.49 3.33 32.20
CA SER A 249 -21.83 4.15 31.21
C SER A 249 -21.72 3.46 29.85
N VAL A 250 -21.88 4.25 28.79
CA VAL A 250 -21.52 3.87 27.43
C VAL A 250 -20.43 4.83 26.96
N SER A 251 -19.27 4.29 26.59
CA SER A 251 -18.10 5.06 26.15
C SER A 251 -17.98 5.10 24.63
N PHE A 252 -17.51 6.23 24.11
CA PHE A 252 -17.27 6.48 22.70
C PHE A 252 -15.86 7.05 22.49
N SER A 253 -15.24 6.74 21.36
CA SER A 253 -13.94 7.28 20.95
C SER A 253 -13.98 7.70 19.49
N ASN A 254 -13.67 8.97 19.20
CA ASN A 254 -13.54 9.47 17.83
C ASN A 254 -12.14 9.19 17.24
N ARG A 255 -11.26 8.55 18.02
CA ARG A 255 -9.93 8.12 17.57
C ARG A 255 -10.05 6.77 16.88
N PHE A 256 -9.30 6.59 15.80
CA PHE A 256 -9.26 5.32 15.08
C PHE A 256 -8.26 4.37 15.75
N GLU A 257 -8.57 3.94 16.96
CA GLU A 257 -7.70 3.15 17.84
C GLU A 257 -8.41 1.90 18.36
N LEU A 258 -7.65 0.83 18.64
CA LEU A 258 -8.16 -0.35 19.33
C LEU A 258 -7.00 -1.15 19.96
N ASP A 259 -7.25 -1.82 21.08
CA ASP A 259 -6.25 -2.64 21.80
C ASP A 259 -4.94 -1.89 22.13
N GLY A 260 -5.02 -0.57 22.35
CA GLY A 260 -3.86 0.27 22.63
C GLY A 260 -3.00 0.60 21.41
N MET A 261 -3.50 0.36 20.20
CA MET A 261 -2.85 0.72 18.94
C MET A 261 -3.66 1.78 18.18
N ASP A 262 -2.96 2.76 17.60
CA ASP A 262 -3.52 3.66 16.62
C ASP A 262 -3.50 3.03 15.23
N PHE A 263 -4.61 3.15 14.51
CA PHE A 263 -4.75 2.67 13.13
C PHE A 263 -4.73 3.83 12.15
N VAL A 264 -4.24 3.55 10.94
CA VAL A 264 -4.30 4.50 9.84
C VAL A 264 -5.68 4.45 9.22
N VAL A 265 -6.31 5.63 9.05
CA VAL A 265 -7.57 5.74 8.31
C VAL A 265 -7.34 5.31 6.85
N PRO A 266 -8.05 4.28 6.35
CA PRO A 266 -7.85 3.76 5.01
C PRO A 266 -8.02 4.83 3.92
N ASN A 267 -7.05 4.93 3.02
CA ASN A 267 -7.13 5.77 1.82
C ASN A 267 -6.43 5.07 0.64
N VAL A 268 -6.54 5.64 -0.56
CA VAL A 268 -5.97 5.02 -1.78
C VAL A 268 -4.44 4.87 -1.69
N HIS A 269 -3.75 5.80 -1.04
CA HIS A 269 -2.30 5.72 -0.85
C HIS A 269 -1.91 4.62 0.14
N PHE A 270 -2.74 4.36 1.16
CA PHE A 270 -2.51 3.30 2.14
C PHE A 270 -2.48 1.92 1.48
N PHE A 271 -3.32 1.71 0.48
CA PHE A 271 -3.35 0.46 -0.29
C PHE A 271 -2.38 0.46 -1.47
N SER A 272 -1.48 1.44 -1.60
CA SER A 272 -0.52 1.50 -2.69
C SER A 272 0.87 1.08 -2.21
N PHE A 273 1.31 -0.14 -2.58
CA PHE A 273 2.67 -0.59 -2.32
C PHE A 273 3.75 0.22 -3.07
N ASN A 274 3.36 1.02 -4.07
CA ASN A 274 4.24 1.96 -4.76
C ASN A 274 4.44 3.29 -4.01
N ASN A 275 3.64 3.55 -2.98
CA ASN A 275 3.71 4.77 -2.17
C ASN A 275 4.32 4.41 -0.80
N PRO A 276 5.34 5.13 -0.30
CA PRO A 276 5.92 4.87 1.02
C PRO A 276 4.90 4.80 2.17
N PHE A 277 3.76 5.48 2.03
CA PHE A 277 2.67 5.46 2.99
C PHE A 277 1.98 4.09 3.13
N GLY A 278 1.83 3.35 2.02
CA GLY A 278 1.22 2.02 1.98
C GLY A 278 2.21 0.87 1.82
N ALA A 279 3.46 1.17 1.48
CA ALA A 279 4.50 0.19 1.28
C ALA A 279 4.94 -0.46 2.60
N CYS A 280 5.21 -1.77 2.54
CA CYS A 280 5.82 -2.48 3.66
C CYS A 280 7.19 -1.86 3.99
N LYS A 281 7.44 -1.54 5.27
CA LYS A 281 8.71 -0.92 5.70
C LYS A 281 9.94 -1.82 5.53
N LYS A 282 9.75 -3.14 5.44
CA LYS A 282 10.85 -4.12 5.33
C LYS A 282 11.32 -4.31 3.89
N CYS A 283 10.39 -4.44 2.95
CA CYS A 283 10.69 -4.67 1.54
C CYS A 283 10.41 -3.43 0.66
N GLU A 284 10.03 -2.30 1.26
CA GLU A 284 9.71 -1.05 0.56
C GLU A 284 8.69 -1.20 -0.58
N GLY A 285 7.80 -2.20 -0.47
CA GLY A 285 6.78 -2.50 -1.47
C GLY A 285 7.25 -3.33 -2.66
N PHE A 286 8.47 -3.87 -2.64
CA PHE A 286 8.95 -4.83 -3.64
C PHE A 286 8.35 -6.23 -3.45
N GLY A 287 8.01 -6.60 -2.21
CA GLY A 287 7.41 -7.90 -1.88
C GLY A 287 8.44 -9.01 -1.68
N ASP A 288 9.68 -8.79 -2.09
CA ASP A 288 10.85 -9.61 -1.86
C ASP A 288 11.89 -8.85 -1.03
N ILE A 289 12.74 -9.59 -0.33
CA ILE A 289 13.91 -9.06 0.38
C ILE A 289 15.13 -9.84 -0.09
N ILE A 290 16.25 -9.14 -0.24
CA ILE A 290 17.52 -9.82 -0.48
C ILE A 290 17.87 -10.57 0.79
N GLY A 291 18.17 -11.86 0.64
CA GLY A 291 18.53 -12.75 1.72
C GLY A 291 19.54 -13.77 1.25
N ILE A 292 20.07 -14.54 2.19
CA ILE A 292 20.99 -15.63 1.90
C ILE A 292 20.15 -16.88 1.63
N ASP A 293 20.30 -17.44 0.44
CA ASP A 293 19.69 -18.71 0.08
C ASP A 293 20.59 -19.87 0.55
N PRO A 294 20.14 -20.72 1.51
CA PRO A 294 20.92 -21.86 1.99
C PRO A 294 21.32 -22.84 0.90
N GLU A 295 20.49 -23.02 -0.14
CA GLU A 295 20.78 -23.94 -1.24
C GLU A 295 21.90 -23.41 -2.14
N LEU A 296 22.02 -22.09 -2.29
CA LEU A 296 23.14 -21.49 -3.01
C LEU A 296 24.43 -21.49 -2.18
N VAL A 297 24.32 -21.44 -0.85
CA VAL A 297 25.47 -21.55 0.05
C VAL A 297 26.03 -22.97 0.08
N VAL A 298 25.16 -23.98 0.10
CA VAL A 298 25.51 -25.40 0.11
C VAL A 298 24.75 -26.14 -1.00
N PRO A 299 25.21 -26.03 -2.27
CA PRO A 299 24.50 -26.59 -3.42
C PRO A 299 24.61 -28.12 -3.53
N ASP A 300 25.62 -28.71 -2.90
CA ASP A 300 25.86 -30.15 -2.87
C ASP A 300 25.98 -30.59 -1.41
N THR A 301 24.87 -31.06 -0.86
CA THR A 301 24.78 -31.47 0.54
C THR A 301 25.51 -32.79 0.82
N SER A 302 25.91 -33.54 -0.22
CA SER A 302 26.68 -34.79 -0.08
C SER A 302 28.14 -34.56 0.30
N ARG A 303 28.65 -33.34 0.13
CA ARG A 303 30.01 -32.97 0.52
C ARG A 303 30.10 -32.70 2.01
N SER A 304 31.26 -33.03 2.57
CA SER A 304 31.62 -32.64 3.92
C SER A 304 32.09 -31.18 3.99
N ILE A 305 32.14 -30.59 5.18
CA ILE A 305 32.71 -29.25 5.36
C ILE A 305 34.20 -29.24 4.97
N TYR A 306 34.91 -30.33 5.27
CA TYR A 306 36.29 -30.52 4.85
C TYR A 306 36.42 -30.52 3.32
N ASP A 307 35.54 -31.23 2.61
CA ASP A 307 35.47 -31.30 1.14
C ASP A 307 34.75 -30.11 0.50
N GLU A 308 34.88 -28.95 1.14
CA GLU A 308 34.45 -27.65 0.63
C GLU A 308 32.94 -27.59 0.29
N ALA A 309 32.06 -28.14 1.13
CA ALA A 309 30.61 -28.05 0.95
C ALA A 309 30.07 -26.61 0.80
N ILE A 310 30.70 -25.64 1.47
CA ILE A 310 30.29 -24.22 1.51
C ILE A 310 30.84 -23.50 0.28
N ALA A 311 29.99 -23.28 -0.73
CA ALA A 311 30.37 -22.75 -2.03
C ALA A 311 31.05 -21.36 -1.96
N PRO A 312 30.57 -20.37 -1.17
CA PRO A 312 31.21 -19.06 -1.08
C PRO A 312 32.64 -19.06 -0.54
N TRP A 313 33.08 -20.14 0.14
CA TRP A 313 34.40 -20.22 0.75
C TRP A 313 35.44 -20.97 -0.11
N ARG A 314 35.05 -21.53 -1.25
CA ARG A 314 35.95 -22.27 -2.17
C ARG A 314 37.01 -21.39 -2.82
N GLY A 315 36.67 -20.12 -3.09
CA GLY A 315 37.54 -19.18 -3.81
C GLY A 315 38.79 -18.76 -3.01
N ALA A 316 39.89 -18.49 -3.71
CA ALA A 316 41.18 -18.15 -3.11
C ALA A 316 41.13 -16.97 -2.10
N GLY A 317 40.28 -15.96 -2.36
CA GLY A 317 40.12 -14.80 -1.46
C GLY A 317 39.33 -15.10 -0.17
N MET A 318 38.44 -16.09 -0.19
CA MET A 318 37.53 -16.41 0.92
C MET A 318 37.89 -17.70 1.66
N ARG A 319 38.92 -18.42 1.19
CA ARG A 319 39.40 -19.68 1.78
C ARG A 319 39.85 -19.56 3.23
N LYS A 320 40.20 -18.36 3.69
CA LYS A 320 40.53 -18.09 5.10
C LYS A 320 39.40 -18.48 6.07
N PHE A 321 38.13 -18.34 5.66
CA PHE A 321 36.98 -18.68 6.52
C PHE A 321 36.79 -20.18 6.64
N HIS A 322 37.00 -20.91 5.53
CA HIS A 322 37.01 -22.37 5.51
C HIS A 322 38.15 -22.94 6.36
N LYS A 323 39.38 -22.42 6.20
CA LYS A 323 40.53 -22.80 7.03
C LYS A 323 40.30 -22.50 8.51
N GLN A 324 39.76 -21.32 8.84
CA GLN A 324 39.44 -20.95 10.22
C GLN A 324 38.51 -21.97 10.87
N LEU A 325 37.48 -22.45 10.16
CA LEU A 325 36.58 -23.46 10.67
C LEU A 325 37.28 -24.81 10.87
N ILE A 326 38.03 -25.30 9.87
CA ILE A 326 38.73 -26.59 9.94
C ILE A 326 39.77 -26.59 11.07
N GLU A 327 40.60 -25.54 11.17
CA GLU A 327 41.67 -25.45 12.15
C GLU A 327 41.15 -25.32 13.59
N ASN A 328 39.91 -24.86 13.79
CA ASN A 328 39.33 -24.68 15.12
C ASN A 328 38.22 -25.68 15.46
N ALA A 329 37.81 -26.54 14.53
CA ALA A 329 36.70 -27.48 14.71
C ALA A 329 36.86 -28.38 15.94
N PHE A 330 38.09 -28.79 16.26
CA PHE A 330 38.40 -29.63 17.42
C PHE A 330 38.11 -28.94 18.77
N LYS A 331 38.08 -27.60 18.82
CA LYS A 331 37.85 -26.84 20.06
C LYS A 331 36.40 -26.89 20.54
N PHE A 332 35.48 -27.28 19.66
CA PHE A 332 34.04 -27.34 19.93
C PHE A 332 33.39 -28.59 19.31
N ASP A 333 34.20 -29.64 19.07
CA ASP A 333 33.81 -30.97 18.60
C ASP A 333 32.91 -30.98 17.35
N PHE A 334 33.29 -30.20 16.33
CA PHE A 334 32.49 -30.09 15.11
C PHE A 334 32.86 -31.14 14.04
N PRO A 335 31.90 -31.91 13.51
CA PRO A 335 32.19 -33.02 12.60
C PRO A 335 32.45 -32.56 11.16
N ILE A 336 33.68 -32.13 10.87
CA ILE A 336 34.07 -31.56 9.57
C ILE A 336 34.06 -32.55 8.39
N HIS A 337 34.24 -33.84 8.65
CA HIS A 337 34.28 -34.89 7.62
C HIS A 337 32.92 -35.52 7.32
N LYS A 338 31.88 -35.18 8.10
CA LYS A 338 30.53 -35.69 7.88
C LYS A 338 29.90 -34.94 6.70
N PRO A 339 29.19 -35.63 5.78
CA PRO A 339 28.39 -34.96 4.75
C PRO A 339 27.42 -33.94 5.35
N TYR A 340 27.17 -32.84 4.65
CA TYR A 340 26.33 -31.76 5.16
C TYR A 340 24.91 -32.23 5.49
N PHE A 341 24.30 -33.08 4.64
CA PHE A 341 22.94 -33.60 4.89
C PHE A 341 22.82 -34.46 6.15
N GLU A 342 23.95 -34.91 6.69
CA GLU A 342 24.05 -35.76 7.86
C GLU A 342 24.32 -34.94 9.14
N LEU A 343 24.57 -33.63 9.05
CA LEU A 343 24.76 -32.76 10.20
C LEU A 343 23.45 -32.62 10.99
N SER A 344 23.56 -32.50 12.32
CA SER A 344 22.41 -32.20 13.18
C SER A 344 21.99 -30.73 13.02
N GLU A 345 20.76 -30.41 13.42
CA GLU A 345 20.27 -29.03 13.42
C GLU A 345 21.18 -28.09 14.24
N GLU A 346 21.72 -28.55 15.37
CA GLU A 346 22.67 -27.80 16.19
C GLU A 346 23.99 -27.52 15.47
N HIS A 347 24.52 -28.49 14.71
CA HIS A 347 25.71 -28.29 13.89
C HIS A 347 25.44 -27.29 12.76
N ILE A 348 24.29 -27.39 12.10
CA ILE A 348 23.89 -26.43 11.07
C ILE A 348 23.76 -25.03 11.68
N GLN A 349 23.06 -24.89 12.80
CA GLN A 349 22.92 -23.60 13.48
C GLN A 349 24.28 -23.01 13.87
N THR A 350 25.16 -23.82 14.45
CA THR A 350 26.53 -23.40 14.80
C THR A 350 27.29 -22.93 13.57
N LEU A 351 27.22 -23.68 12.46
CA LEU A 351 27.86 -23.32 11.19
C LEU A 351 27.39 -21.97 10.64
N TRP A 352 26.09 -21.70 10.76
CA TRP A 352 25.47 -20.47 10.26
C TRP A 352 25.72 -19.26 11.17
N GLU A 353 25.61 -19.41 12.48
CA GLU A 353 25.79 -18.32 13.46
C GLU A 353 27.27 -18.03 13.77
N GLY A 354 28.12 -19.06 13.68
CA GLY A 354 29.50 -19.02 14.16
C GLY A 354 29.59 -19.09 15.68
N ASN A 355 30.82 -19.04 16.20
CA ASN A 355 31.07 -19.04 17.64
C ASN A 355 32.31 -18.16 17.96
N SER A 356 32.92 -18.35 19.14
CA SER A 356 34.14 -17.63 19.53
C SER A 356 35.38 -18.02 18.71
N TYR A 357 35.36 -19.17 18.03
CA TYR A 357 36.51 -19.74 17.32
C TYR A 357 36.42 -19.59 15.80
N PHE A 358 35.22 -19.38 15.23
CA PHE A 358 35.05 -19.08 13.80
C PHE A 358 33.90 -18.13 13.50
N THR A 359 33.98 -17.45 12.35
CA THR A 359 33.09 -16.34 12.00
C THR A 359 31.62 -16.76 11.78
N GLY A 360 31.35 -17.93 11.19
CA GLY A 360 29.99 -18.33 10.78
C GLY A 360 29.55 -17.73 9.44
N ILE A 361 28.62 -18.39 8.76
CA ILE A 361 28.13 -17.99 7.43
C ILE A 361 27.40 -16.64 7.48
N ASN A 362 26.56 -16.40 8.48
CA ASN A 362 25.81 -15.13 8.62
C ASN A 362 26.73 -13.92 8.79
N LYS A 363 27.76 -14.03 9.64
CA LYS A 363 28.73 -12.94 9.84
C LYS A 363 29.68 -12.81 8.66
N PHE A 364 29.90 -13.87 7.89
CA PHE A 364 30.66 -13.82 6.64
C PHE A 364 29.96 -12.94 5.60
N PHE A 365 28.66 -13.16 5.35
CA PHE A 365 27.91 -12.33 4.40
C PHE A 365 27.79 -10.88 4.87
N LYS A 366 27.56 -10.62 6.16
CA LYS A 366 27.57 -9.26 6.73
C LYS A 366 28.91 -8.51 6.60
N LYS A 367 30.02 -9.21 6.33
CA LYS A 367 31.34 -8.58 6.09
C LYS A 367 31.58 -8.25 4.62
N ILE A 368 30.76 -8.80 3.71
CA ILE A 368 30.90 -8.67 2.26
C ILE A 368 29.84 -7.74 1.69
N GLU A 369 28.66 -7.68 2.33
CA GLU A 369 27.74 -6.54 2.25
C GLU A 369 28.43 -5.26 2.73
#